data_AF-A0A7X5VNX1-F1
#
_entry.id   AF-A0A7X5VNX1-F1
#
_cell.length_a   1.000
_cell.length_b   1.000
_cell.length_c   1.000
_cell.angle_alpha   90.00
_cell.angle_beta   90.00
_cell.angle_gamma   90.00
#
_symmetry.space_group_name_H-M   'P 1'
#
loop_
_entity.id
_entity.type
_entity.pdbx_description
1 polymer ?
#
loop_
_entity_poly.entity_id
_entity_poly.type
_entity_poly.pdbx_seq_one_letter_code
_entity_poly.pdbx_strand_id
1 'polypeptide(L)' 'MCRWIAYSGTPIYLHEAVFEPEHSLIVQSLAAKSSETTTNGDGFGIGWYNDRE' A
#
# COMPACT_ATOMS: atom_id res chain seq x y z
N MET A 1 -7.30 0.23 12.22
CA MET A 1 -8.09 0.35 10.96
C MET A 1 -7.18 0.00 9.81
N CYS A 2 -7.43 -1.11 9.12
CA CYS A 2 -6.56 -1.55 8.02
C CYS A 2 -6.69 -0.63 6.79
N ARG A 3 -5.61 -0.42 6.05
CA ARG A 3 -5.57 0.38 4.82
C ARG A 3 -5.09 -0.46 3.67
N TRP A 4 -5.83 -0.45 2.56
CA TRP A 4 -5.61 -1.36 1.44
C TRP A 4 -5.45 -0.58 0.14
N ILE A 5 -4.66 -1.14 -0.77
CA ILE A 5 -4.59 -0.74 -2.17
C ILE A 5 -4.85 -1.98 -3.03
N ALA A 6 -5.50 -1.78 -4.16
CA ALA A 6 -5.68 -2.81 -5.18
C ALA A 6 -5.35 -2.20 -6.53
N TYR A 7 -4.63 -2.96 -7.36
CA TYR A 7 -4.22 -2.53 -8.69
C TYR A 7 -4.63 -3.59 -9.71
N SER A 8 -5.19 -3.14 -10.83
CA SER A 8 -5.52 -3.96 -11.98
C SER A 8 -5.28 -3.13 -13.24
N GLY A 9 -4.38 -3.58 -14.11
CA GLY A 9 -3.98 -2.83 -15.29
C GLY A 9 -2.67 -3.35 -15.87
N THR A 10 -1.94 -2.47 -16.54
CA THR A 10 -0.61 -2.75 -17.08
C THR A 10 0.33 -3.25 -15.97
N PRO A 11 1.12 -4.31 -16.17
CA PRO A 11 2.02 -4.77 -15.13
C PRO A 11 2.97 -3.67 -14.63
N ILE A 12 2.98 -3.44 -13.33
CA ILE A 12 3.88 -2.52 -12.62
C ILE A 12 4.62 -3.29 -11.53
N TYR A 13 5.74 -2.74 -11.07
CA TYR A 13 6.40 -3.23 -9.87
C TYR A 13 5.63 -2.83 -8.62
N LEU A 14 5.73 -3.63 -7.56
CA LEU A 14 5.06 -3.36 -6.27
C LEU A 14 5.44 -2.00 -5.68
N HIS A 15 6.68 -1.53 -5.86
CA HIS A 15 7.12 -0.24 -5.31
C HIS A 15 6.36 0.96 -5.90
N GLU A 16 5.99 0.89 -7.19
CA GLU A 16 5.22 1.92 -7.89
C GLU A 16 3.81 2.08 -7.29
N ALA A 17 3.23 1.00 -6.74
CA ALA A 17 1.93 1.06 -6.07
C ALA A 17 2.04 1.38 -4.56
N VAL A 18 3.05 0.82 -3.88
CA VAL A 18 3.13 0.82 -2.41
C VAL A 18 3.86 2.05 -1.86
N PHE A 19 4.86 2.59 -2.58
CA PHE A 19 5.77 3.63 -2.08
C PHE A 19 5.64 4.96 -2.82
N GLU A 20 5.57 4.93 -4.15
CA GLU A 20 5.69 6.13 -4.99
C GLU A 20 4.52 7.13 -4.91
N PRO A 21 3.25 6.72 -4.74
CA PRO A 21 2.15 7.68 -4.71
C PRO A 21 2.32 8.72 -3.60
N GLU A 22 1.92 9.96 -3.83
CA GLU A 22 2.02 11.04 -2.82
C GLU A 22 1.30 10.67 -1.50
N HIS A 23 0.22 9.91 -1.61
CA HIS A 23 -0.50 9.34 -0.49
C HIS A 23 -0.36 7.83 -0.47
N SER A 24 0.88 7.34 -0.55
CA SER A 24 1.20 5.91 -0.60
C SER A 24 0.80 5.16 0.66
N LEU A 25 0.75 3.83 0.57
CA LEU A 25 0.39 2.99 1.70
C LEU A 25 1.37 3.14 2.88
N ILE A 26 2.64 3.45 2.58
CA ILE A 26 3.67 3.75 3.59
C ILE A 26 3.38 5.06 4.32
N VAL A 27 3.11 6.15 3.60
CA VAL A 27 2.74 7.43 4.21
C VAL A 27 1.50 7.28 5.09
N GLN A 28 0.53 6.50 4.61
CA GLN A 28 -0.68 6.21 5.35
C GLN A 28 -0.48 5.31 6.58
N SER A 29 0.53 4.42 6.58
CA SER A 29 0.91 3.62 7.74
C SER A 29 1.57 4.48 8.82
N LEU A 30 2.27 5.56 8.45
CA LEU A 30 2.94 6.45 9.39
C LEU A 30 2.04 7.59 9.89
N ALA A 31 1.26 8.21 9.00
CA ALA A 31 0.55 9.47 9.24
C ALA A 31 -0.86 9.47 8.60
N ALA A 32 -1.72 8.57 9.07
CA ALA A 32 -3.10 8.48 8.62
C ALA A 32 -3.90 9.77 8.91
N LYS A 33 -4.48 10.38 7.87
CA LYS A 33 -5.33 11.58 7.99
C LYS A 33 -6.81 11.29 8.25
N SER A 34 -7.22 10.03 8.10
CA SER A 34 -8.61 9.59 8.20
C SER A 34 -8.65 8.22 8.88
N SER A 35 -8.35 8.21 10.18
CA SER A 35 -8.26 7.03 11.02
C SER A 35 -8.30 7.46 12.48
N GLU A 36 -8.86 6.64 13.36
CA GLU A 36 -8.81 6.83 14.83
C GLU A 36 -7.39 6.79 15.37
N THR A 37 -6.49 6.09 14.68
CA THR A 37 -5.08 5.96 15.05
C THR A 37 -4.20 6.48 13.93
N THR A 38 -3.19 7.27 14.28
CA THR A 38 -2.24 7.88 13.32
C THR A 38 -1.39 6.84 12.61
N THR A 39 -0.98 5.78 13.32
CA THR A 39 -0.04 4.79 12.82
C THR A 39 -0.69 3.42 12.71
N ASN A 40 -0.42 2.71 11.61
CA ASN A 40 -0.70 1.29 11.41
C ASN A 40 0.63 0.53 11.44
N GLY A 41 1.02 0.01 12.61
CA GLY A 41 2.32 -0.61 12.85
C GLY A 41 2.24 -2.09 13.29
N ASP A 42 1.07 -2.68 13.20
CA ASP A 42 0.73 -4.04 13.63
C ASP A 42 1.01 -5.10 12.56
N GLY A 43 1.38 -4.69 11.34
CA GLY A 43 1.80 -5.56 10.25
C GLY A 43 1.25 -5.13 8.90
N PHE A 44 1.69 -5.80 7.82
CA PHE A 44 1.15 -5.62 6.48
C PHE A 44 1.25 -6.91 5.67
N GLY A 45 0.51 -6.99 4.57
CA GLY A 45 0.52 -8.10 3.62
C GLY A 45 0.40 -7.59 2.19
N ILE A 46 0.99 -8.33 1.25
CA ILE A 46 0.96 -8.05 -0.18
C ILE A 46 0.70 -9.36 -0.92
N GLY A 47 -0.19 -9.33 -1.91
CA GLY A 47 -0.41 -10.43 -2.84
C GLY A 47 -0.44 -9.89 -4.27
N TRP A 48 0.06 -10.69 -5.22
CA TRP A 48 0.08 -10.35 -6.64
C TRP A 48 -0.02 -11.60 -7.49
N TYR A 49 -0.44 -11.42 -8.74
CA TYR A 49 -0.38 -12.45 -9.77
C TYR A 49 1.01 -12.43 -10.40
N ASN A 50 1.59 -13.61 -10.60
CA ASN A 50 2.97 -13.73 -11.06
C ASN A 50 3.04 -14.22 -12.50
N ASP A 51 3.44 -13.32 -13.40
CA ASP A 51 3.69 -13.62 -14.83
C ASP A 51 5.08 -13.13 -15.30
N ARG A 52 5.89 -12.54 -14.41
CA ARG A 52 7.24 -12.03 -14.72
C ARG A 52 8.29 -13.05 -14.26
N GLU A 53 9.12 -13.53 -15.17
CA GLU A 53 10.32 -14.35 -14.89
C GLU A 53 11.44 -13.53 -14.23
#